data_AF-A0A101W5N1-F1
#
_entry.id   AF-A0A101W5N1-F1
#
_cell.length_a   1.000
_cell.length_b   1.000
_cell.length_c   1.000
_cell.angle_alpha   90.00
_cell.angle_beta   90.00
_cell.angle_gamma   90.00
#
_symmetry.space_group_name_H-M   'P 1'
#
loop_
_entity.id
_entity.type
_entity.pdbx_description
1 polymer ?
#
loop_
_entity_poly.entity_id
_entity_poly.type
_entity_poly.pdbx_seq_one_letter_code
_entity_poly.pdbx_strand_id
1 'polypeptide(L)'
;MEITKHIWLMLFIIWGLPLTMYRSKFRKIVYDTNSWTINIKPLFFKEIKALFGNMYPENKQYLKFRNFYRFYLAIYFLLFIAYTLFKDPS
;
A
#
# COMPACT_ATOMS: atom_id res chain seq x y z
N MET A 1 27.94 6.03 10.75
CA MET A 1 28.44 7.09 9.85
C MET A 1 28.33 6.76 8.34
N GLU A 2 27.74 5.65 7.92
CA GLU A 2 27.38 5.40 6.50
C GLU A 2 25.88 5.03 6.38
N ILE A 3 25.39 4.19 7.32
CA ILE A 3 23.97 3.81 7.47
C ILE A 3 23.04 5.02 7.53
N THR A 4 23.45 6.10 8.21
CA THR A 4 22.65 7.33 8.35
C THR A 4 22.41 8.04 7.01
N LYS A 5 23.32 7.91 6.03
CA LYS A 5 23.16 8.51 4.69
C LYS A 5 22.02 7.85 3.90
N HIS A 6 21.77 6.57 4.14
CA HIS A 6 20.76 5.79 3.41
C HIS A 6 19.56 5.40 4.27
N ILE A 7 19.40 5.99 5.46
CA ILE A 7 18.36 5.59 6.42
C ILE A 7 16.96 5.71 5.82
N TRP A 8 16.69 6.78 5.08
CA TRP A 8 15.39 7.00 4.44
C TRP A 8 15.09 5.96 3.35
N LEU A 9 16.10 5.59 2.56
CA LEU A 9 15.97 4.54 1.56
C LEU A 9 15.73 3.18 2.23
N MET A 10 16.46 2.85 3.30
CA MET A 10 16.27 1.60 4.05
C MET A 10 14.88 1.52 4.66
N LEU A 11 14.41 2.60 5.32
CA LEU A 11 13.06 2.67 5.87
C LEU A 11 12.00 2.50 4.77
N PHE A 12 12.16 3.17 3.64
CA PHE A 12 11.26 3.06 2.50
C PHE A 12 11.20 1.63 1.94
N ILE A 13 12.35 0.97 1.76
CA ILE A 13 12.40 -0.41 1.24
C ILE A 13 11.79 -1.38 2.26
N ILE A 14 12.22 -1.33 3.52
CA ILE A 14 11.74 -2.24 4.57
C ILE A 14 10.22 -2.10 4.76
N TRP A 15 9.72 -0.87 4.78
CA TRP A 15 8.28 -0.61 4.82
C TRP A 15 7.58 -0.96 3.49
N GLY A 16 8.29 -0.97 2.37
CA GLY A 16 7.74 -1.38 1.07
C GLY A 16 7.55 -2.88 0.92
N LEU A 17 8.37 -3.72 1.58
CA LEU A 17 8.36 -5.18 1.38
C LEU A 17 6.98 -5.84 1.57
N PRO A 18 6.22 -5.55 2.65
CA PRO A 18 4.90 -6.14 2.85
C PRO A 18 3.81 -5.60 1.91
N LEU A 19 4.06 -4.52 1.17
CA LEU A 19 3.04 -3.84 0.36
C LEU A 19 2.40 -4.76 -0.68
N THR A 20 3.18 -5.65 -1.28
CA THR A 20 2.69 -6.63 -2.26
C THR A 20 1.68 -7.60 -1.65
N MET A 21 1.89 -8.02 -0.40
CA MET A 21 0.96 -8.89 0.32
C MET A 21 -0.35 -8.17 0.63
N TYR A 22 -0.26 -6.92 1.10
CA TYR A 22 -1.45 -6.12 1.40
C TYR A 22 -2.23 -5.76 0.14
N ARG A 23 -1.55 -5.41 -0.96
CA ARG A 23 -2.18 -5.22 -2.28
C ARG A 23 -2.91 -6.48 -2.73
N SER A 24 -2.27 -7.65 -2.63
CA SER A 24 -2.89 -8.93 -3.01
C SER A 24 -4.14 -9.22 -2.19
N LYS A 25 -4.06 -9.05 -0.87
CA LYS A 25 -5.22 -9.21 0.02
C LYS A 25 -6.33 -8.22 -0.29
N PHE A 26 -5.99 -6.95 -0.56
CA PHE A 26 -6.96 -5.93 -0.95
C PHE A 26 -7.71 -6.31 -2.22
N ARG A 27 -6.97 -6.73 -3.26
CA ARG A 27 -7.56 -7.17 -4.52
C ARG A 27 -8.47 -8.38 -4.33
N LYS A 28 -8.05 -9.38 -3.56
CA LYS A 28 -8.89 -10.54 -3.27
C LYS A 28 -10.23 -10.17 -2.61
N ILE A 29 -10.23 -9.19 -1.70
CA ILE A 29 -11.45 -8.67 -1.07
C ILE A 29 -12.30 -7.87 -2.08
N VAL A 30 -11.68 -6.96 -2.84
CA VAL A 30 -12.39 -6.06 -3.77
C VAL A 30 -13.02 -6.79 -4.95
N TYR A 31 -12.39 -7.86 -5.43
CA TYR A 31 -12.90 -8.67 -6.54
C TYR A 31 -13.59 -9.95 -6.08
N ASP A 32 -13.77 -10.12 -4.77
CA ASP A 32 -14.38 -11.30 -4.14
C ASP A 32 -13.86 -12.61 -4.74
N THR A 33 -12.54 -12.82 -4.63
CA THR A 33 -11.88 -13.98 -5.22
C THR A 33 -10.70 -14.44 -4.38
N ASN A 34 -10.48 -15.76 -4.35
CA ASN A 34 -9.30 -16.35 -3.73
C ASN A 34 -8.14 -16.58 -4.72
N SER A 35 -8.37 -16.41 -6.02
CA SER A 35 -7.40 -16.70 -7.08
C SER A 35 -6.19 -15.75 -7.02
N TRP A 36 -4.98 -16.30 -7.16
CA TRP A 36 -3.75 -15.51 -7.24
C TRP A 36 -3.67 -14.68 -8.53
N THR A 37 -4.36 -15.12 -9.59
CA THR A 37 -4.36 -14.47 -10.91
C THR A 37 -4.87 -13.03 -10.87
N ILE A 38 -5.63 -12.65 -9.82
CA ILE A 38 -6.07 -11.26 -9.68
C ILE A 38 -4.88 -10.30 -9.58
N ASN A 39 -3.71 -10.73 -9.14
CA ASN A 39 -2.55 -9.86 -8.95
C ASN A 39 -1.87 -9.42 -10.26
N ILE A 40 -2.01 -10.22 -11.33
CA ILE A 40 -1.45 -9.96 -12.65
C ILE A 40 -2.43 -9.23 -13.58
N LYS A 41 -3.74 -9.28 -13.29
CA LYS A 41 -4.76 -8.61 -14.11
C LYS A 41 -4.62 -7.08 -14.04
N PRO A 42 -4.65 -6.34 -15.17
CA PRO A 42 -4.54 -4.88 -15.19
C PRO A 42 -5.87 -4.17 -14.87
N LEU A 43 -6.54 -4.62 -13.81
CA LEU A 43 -7.78 -4.01 -13.31
C LEU A 43 -7.39 -3.03 -12.19
N PHE A 44 -7.86 -1.78 -12.25
CA PHE A 44 -7.51 -0.74 -11.27
C PHE A 44 -8.72 0.09 -10.80
N PHE A 45 -9.73 0.31 -11.66
CA PHE A 45 -10.86 1.17 -11.33
C PHE A 45 -11.67 0.71 -10.10
N LYS A 46 -11.88 -0.61 -9.94
CA LYS A 46 -12.57 -1.14 -8.75
C LYS A 46 -11.74 -0.93 -7.48
N GLU A 47 -10.42 -1.07 -7.55
CA GLU A 47 -9.53 -0.77 -6.43
C GLU A 47 -9.59 0.69 -6.04
N ILE A 48 -9.55 1.64 -6.99
CA ILE A 48 -9.67 3.07 -6.69
C ILE A 48 -11.02 3.37 -6.01
N LYS A 49 -12.13 2.85 -6.57
CA LYS A 49 -13.47 3.00 -5.98
C LYS A 49 -13.55 2.39 -4.58
N ALA A 50 -12.98 1.21 -4.35
CA ALA A 50 -12.97 0.57 -3.04
C ALA A 50 -11.99 1.24 -2.07
N LEU A 51 -10.91 1.84 -2.58
CA LEU A 51 -9.89 2.49 -1.78
C LEU A 51 -10.33 3.87 -1.35
N PHE A 52 -11.13 4.62 -2.11
CA PHE A 52 -11.58 5.97 -1.73
C PHE A 52 -13.09 6.07 -1.40
N GLY A 53 -13.91 5.18 -1.96
CA GLY A 53 -15.34 5.08 -1.65
C GLY A 53 -15.69 4.03 -0.60
N ASN A 54 -16.98 3.71 -0.50
CA ASN A 54 -17.52 2.74 0.45
C ASN A 54 -18.26 1.59 -0.28
N MET A 55 -17.50 0.71 -0.94
CA MET A 55 -18.04 -0.35 -1.78
C MET A 55 -18.83 -1.41 -1.00
N TYR A 56 -18.40 -1.73 0.23
CA TYR A 56 -19.06 -2.69 1.12
C TYR A 56 -19.28 -2.08 2.51
N PRO A 57 -20.26 -1.19 2.68
CA PRO A 57 -20.48 -0.44 3.91
C PRO A 57 -20.73 -1.33 5.13
N GLU A 58 -21.42 -2.47 4.94
CA GLU A 58 -21.77 -3.38 6.04
C GLU A 58 -20.67 -4.39 6.39
N ASN A 59 -19.63 -4.50 5.54
CA ASN A 59 -18.56 -5.47 5.75
C ASN A 59 -17.48 -4.89 6.67
N LYS A 60 -17.62 -5.13 7.97
CA LYS A 60 -16.67 -4.68 9.01
C LYS A 60 -15.22 -5.12 8.75
N GLN A 61 -15.01 -6.33 8.20
CA GLN A 61 -13.68 -6.84 7.89
C GLN A 61 -13.03 -6.05 6.74
N TYR A 62 -13.79 -5.79 5.68
CA TYR A 62 -13.36 -4.92 4.58
C TYR A 62 -13.05 -3.51 5.07
N LEU A 63 -13.92 -2.90 5.87
CA LEU A 63 -13.71 -1.54 6.38
C LEU A 63 -12.42 -1.44 7.21
N LYS A 64 -12.22 -2.39 8.14
CA LYS A 64 -11.01 -2.47 8.96
C LYS A 64 -9.76 -2.61 8.08
N PHE A 65 -9.80 -3.52 7.11
CA PHE A 65 -8.66 -3.76 6.24
C PHE A 65 -8.39 -2.58 5.28
N ARG A 66 -9.42 -1.95 4.72
CA ARG A 66 -9.31 -0.75 3.88
C ARG A 66 -8.64 0.38 4.65
N ASN A 67 -9.09 0.65 5.88
CA ASN A 67 -8.52 1.73 6.69
C ASN A 67 -7.06 1.45 7.06
N PHE A 68 -6.74 0.21 7.44
CA PHE A 68 -5.35 -0.23 7.62
C PHE A 68 -4.52 -0.03 6.34
N TYR A 69 -5.04 -0.45 5.19
CA TYR A 69 -4.33 -0.36 3.92
C TYR A 69 -4.12 1.09 3.48
N ARG A 70 -5.11 1.98 3.67
CA ARG A 70 -4.99 3.43 3.46
C ARG A 70 -3.88 4.03 4.34
N PHE A 71 -3.88 3.71 5.64
CA PHE A 71 -2.85 4.18 6.56
C PHE A 71 -1.46 3.70 6.11
N TYR A 72 -1.34 2.43 5.75
CA TYR A 72 -0.08 1.85 5.27
C TYR A 72 0.44 2.55 4.00
N LEU A 73 -0.45 2.80 3.03
CA LEU A 73 -0.14 3.54 1.81
C LEU A 73 0.25 4.99 2.11
N ALA A 74 -0.39 5.64 3.08
CA ALA A 74 -0.04 6.99 3.50
C ALA A 74 1.38 7.04 4.08
N ILE A 75 1.74 6.11 4.98
CA ILE A 75 3.11 6.02 5.51
C ILE A 75 4.12 5.70 4.39
N TYR A 76 3.79 4.77 3.50
CA TYR A 76 4.64 4.45 2.34
C TYR A 76 4.89 5.69 1.47
N PHE A 77 3.87 6.49 1.21
CA PHE A 77 3.98 7.74 0.44
C PHE A 77 4.80 8.81 1.18
N LEU A 78 4.60 8.96 2.49
CA LEU A 78 5.40 9.88 3.32
C LEU A 78 6.88 9.47 3.35
N LEU A 79 7.18 8.17 3.46
CA LEU A 79 8.54 7.65 3.38
C LEU A 79 9.17 7.88 2.02
N PHE A 80 8.40 7.75 0.94
CA PHE A 80 8.86 8.08 -0.42
C PHE A 80 9.19 9.58 -0.57
N ILE A 81 8.33 10.46 -0.05
CA ILE A 81 8.60 11.91 -0.03
C ILE A 81 9.85 12.20 0.80
N ALA A 82 9.95 11.64 2.01
CA ALA A 82 11.12 11.82 2.87
C ALA A 82 12.41 11.34 2.19
N TYR A 83 12.39 10.14 1.59
CA TYR A 83 13.50 9.65 0.78
C TYR A 83 13.85 10.63 -0.34
N THR A 84 12.87 11.19 -1.05
CA THR A 84 13.12 12.14 -2.14
C THR A 84 13.72 13.46 -1.64
N LEU A 85 13.24 13.98 -0.52
CA LEU A 85 13.72 15.24 0.07
C LEU A 85 15.11 15.12 0.72
N PHE A 86 15.44 13.95 1.29
CA PHE A 86 16.67 13.73 2.05
C PHE A 86 17.68 12.82 1.34
N LYS A 87 17.40 12.39 0.10
CA LYS A 87 18.25 11.49 -0.69
C LYS A 87 19.65 12.05 -0.90
N ASP A 88 19.78 13.37 -1.07
CA ASP A 88 21.04 14.11 -1.12
C ASP A 88 20.72 15.61 -0.89
N PRO A 89 21.10 16.23 0.23
CA PRO A 89 21.15 17.69 0.30
C PRO A 89 22.36 18.12 -0.53
N SER A 90 22.11 18.76 -1.67
CA SER A 90 23.14 19.44 -2.48
C SER A 90 24.02 20.35 -1.64
#